data_AF-W7CA95-F1
#
_entry.id   AF-W7CA95-F1
#
_cell.length_a   1.000
_cell.length_b   1.000
_cell.length_c   1.000
_cell.angle_alpha   90.00
_cell.angle_beta   90.00
_cell.angle_gamma   90.00
#
_symmetry.space_group_name_H-M   'P 1'
#
loop_
_entity.id
_entity.type
_entity.pdbx_description
1 polymer ?
#
loop_
_entity_poly.entity_id
_entity_poly.type
_entity_poly.pdbx_seq_one_letter_code
_entity_poly.pdbx_strand_id
1 'polypeptide(L)'
;MSDIEKGKQDDTQRASEGQAEGNQRATNKNVKNVKKKKTPPKMKFSEKHLQLAYYFFDRILENQPERRPPNFEKWANTIRLMIEVDKRNVEQIQWLMTWVQQHNFWMTNVLSPEKLRDKFDDLAIKAKKEREQKRNANNSKQEATRRLLLEEGEDI
;
A
#
# COMPACT_ATOMS: atom_id res chain seq x y z
N MET A 1 54.19 -27.88 46.45
CA MET A 1 55.32 -28.00 45.49
C MET A 1 54.89 -27.25 44.23
N SER A 2 55.64 -26.18 43.91
CA SER A 2 55.69 -25.36 42.67
C SER A 2 54.38 -24.69 42.20
N ASP A 3 54.13 -23.38 42.36
CA ASP A 3 54.78 -22.15 41.85
C ASP A 3 54.75 -21.93 40.32
N ILE A 4 54.14 -20.79 39.93
CA ILE A 4 54.46 -19.88 38.79
C ILE A 4 53.99 -20.39 37.41
N GLU A 5 53.17 -19.66 36.63
CA GLU A 5 53.62 -18.50 35.86
C GLU A 5 52.48 -17.57 35.36
N LYS A 6 52.78 -16.26 35.42
CA LYS A 6 52.03 -15.09 34.96
C LYS A 6 52.32 -14.78 33.48
N GLY A 7 51.38 -14.08 32.83
CA GLY A 7 51.65 -13.17 31.71
C GLY A 7 50.87 -13.51 30.44
N LYS A 8 50.39 -12.58 29.62
CA LYS A 8 50.63 -11.14 29.54
C LYS A 8 49.54 -10.57 28.62
N GLN A 9 48.85 -9.51 29.04
CA GLN A 9 48.12 -8.60 28.16
C GLN A 9 49.15 -7.66 27.52
N ASP A 10 49.07 -7.45 26.21
CA ASP A 10 49.85 -6.44 25.49
C ASP A 10 48.88 -5.52 24.75
N ASP A 11 48.59 -4.38 25.39
CA ASP A 11 48.09 -3.17 24.75
C ASP A 11 49.31 -2.41 24.23
N THR A 12 49.53 -2.44 22.92
CA THR A 12 50.47 -1.54 22.25
C THR A 12 49.71 -0.59 21.33
N GLN A 13 49.49 0.62 21.84
CA GLN A 13 49.22 1.81 21.04
C GLN A 13 50.53 2.26 20.38
N ARG A 14 50.54 2.40 19.05
CA ARG A 14 51.54 3.23 18.35
C ARG A 14 50.95 3.87 17.12
N ALA A 15 50.88 5.19 17.16
CA ALA A 15 50.57 6.06 16.05
C ALA A 15 51.73 6.10 15.04
N SER A 16 51.39 6.19 13.75
CA SER A 16 52.27 6.73 12.71
C SER A 16 51.43 7.49 11.68
N GLU A 17 51.66 8.79 11.61
CA GLU A 17 51.27 9.71 10.55
C GLU A 17 51.81 9.25 9.19
N GLY A 18 51.07 9.51 8.11
CA GLY A 18 51.59 9.24 6.77
C GLY A 18 50.59 9.38 5.64
N GLN A 19 50.36 10.62 5.23
CA GLN A 19 50.18 11.04 3.83
C GLN A 19 48.82 10.83 3.14
N ALA A 20 48.20 11.98 2.89
CA ALA A 20 47.10 12.21 1.98
C ALA A 20 47.50 11.96 0.52
N GLU A 21 46.70 11.18 -0.20
CA GLU A 21 46.61 11.24 -1.65
C GLU A 21 45.25 11.80 -2.04
N GLY A 22 45.26 13.10 -2.36
CA GLY A 22 44.17 13.73 -3.09
C GLY A 22 44.21 13.29 -4.55
N ASN A 23 43.16 12.63 -5.01
CA ASN A 23 42.92 12.48 -6.44
C ASN A 23 41.94 13.56 -6.91
N GLN A 24 42.49 14.69 -7.31
CA GLN A 24 41.81 15.68 -8.15
C GLN A 24 42.09 15.33 -9.61
N ARG A 25 41.05 15.02 -10.40
CA ARG A 25 41.02 15.47 -11.79
C ARG A 25 39.61 15.61 -12.37
N ALA A 26 39.13 16.83 -12.20
CA ALA A 26 38.52 17.72 -13.17
C ALA A 26 37.89 17.18 -14.47
N THR A 27 36.65 17.67 -14.66
CA THR A 27 36.00 18.13 -15.90
C THR A 27 35.56 17.10 -16.93
N ASN A 28 34.26 17.04 -17.19
CA ASN A 28 33.74 17.51 -18.48
C ASN A 28 32.29 18.00 -18.38
N LYS A 29 32.12 19.24 -18.86
CA LYS A 29 30.88 19.98 -18.98
C LYS A 29 30.02 19.41 -20.11
N ASN A 30 28.71 19.47 -19.87
CA ASN A 30 27.67 19.74 -20.86
C ASN A 30 27.42 18.69 -21.95
N VAL A 31 26.42 17.83 -21.71
CA VAL A 31 25.52 17.39 -22.78
C VAL A 31 24.11 17.82 -22.41
N LYS A 32 23.67 18.93 -23.00
CA LYS A 32 22.25 19.29 -23.15
C LYS A 32 21.54 18.12 -23.81
N ASN A 33 20.99 17.18 -23.03
CA ASN A 33 20.12 16.17 -23.58
C ASN A 33 18.74 16.83 -23.81
N VAL A 34 18.58 17.30 -25.04
CA VAL A 34 17.35 17.82 -25.64
C VAL A 34 16.16 17.00 -25.15
N LYS A 35 15.17 17.69 -24.57
CA LYS A 35 13.83 17.14 -24.33
C LYS A 35 13.28 16.60 -25.65
N LYS A 36 13.53 15.32 -25.95
CA LYS A 36 12.70 14.58 -26.89
C LYS A 36 11.31 14.58 -26.28
N LYS A 37 10.42 15.42 -26.81
CA LYS A 37 8.97 15.27 -26.63
C LYS A 37 8.63 13.88 -27.16
N LYS A 38 8.68 12.88 -26.28
CA LYS A 38 8.12 11.57 -26.56
C LYS A 38 6.64 11.84 -26.81
N THR A 39 6.18 11.58 -28.02
CA THR A 39 4.75 11.39 -28.27
C THR A 39 4.24 10.43 -27.19
N PRO A 40 3.10 10.74 -26.54
CA PRO A 40 2.62 9.89 -25.46
C PRO A 40 2.51 8.47 -26.02
N PRO A 41 3.12 7.46 -25.35
CA PRO A 41 2.96 6.08 -25.78
C PRO A 41 1.47 5.81 -25.90
N LYS A 42 1.03 5.17 -26.98
CA LYS A 42 -0.35 4.69 -27.14
C LYS A 42 -0.82 4.14 -25.80
N MET A 43 -1.86 4.77 -25.24
CA MET A 43 -2.38 4.41 -23.93
C MET A 43 -2.57 2.90 -23.88
N LYS A 44 -1.80 2.23 -23.01
CA LYS A 44 -1.87 0.78 -22.89
C LYS A 44 -3.16 0.32 -22.19
N PHE A 45 -3.95 1.24 -21.66
CA PHE A 45 -5.15 0.93 -20.89
C PHE A 45 -6.40 0.96 -21.78
N SER A 46 -7.36 0.08 -21.46
CA SER A 46 -8.67 0.02 -22.09
C SER A 46 -9.67 0.91 -21.35
N GLU A 47 -10.84 1.09 -21.96
CA GLU A 47 -11.98 1.82 -21.39
C GLU A 47 -12.37 1.28 -20.00
N LYS A 48 -12.33 -0.04 -19.80
CA LYS A 48 -12.63 -0.66 -18.50
C LYS A 48 -11.73 -0.16 -17.38
N HIS A 49 -10.45 0.11 -17.67
CA HIS A 49 -9.52 0.66 -16.68
C HIS A 49 -9.82 2.13 -16.35
N LEU A 50 -10.27 2.91 -17.33
CA LEU A 50 -10.74 4.28 -17.10
C LEU A 50 -12.00 4.30 -16.26
N GLN A 51 -12.97 3.44 -16.56
CA GLN A 51 -14.20 3.31 -15.77
C GLN A 51 -13.91 3.01 -14.30
N LEU A 52 -12.94 2.13 -14.02
CA LEU A 52 -12.48 1.87 -12.65
C LEU A 52 -11.78 3.07 -12.01
N ALA A 53 -11.04 3.87 -12.78
CA ALA A 53 -10.41 5.08 -12.28
C ALA A 53 -11.45 6.14 -11.88
N TYR A 54 -12.47 6.36 -12.72
CA TYR A 54 -13.59 7.26 -12.41
C TYR A 54 -14.36 6.75 -11.20
N TYR A 55 -14.72 5.47 -11.20
CA TYR A 55 -15.41 4.83 -10.07
C TYR A 55 -14.67 5.08 -8.74
N PHE A 56 -13.35 4.90 -8.73
CA PHE A 56 -12.58 5.11 -7.50
C PHE A 56 -12.56 6.58 -7.08
N PHE A 57 -12.51 7.49 -8.04
CA PHE A 57 -12.55 8.92 -7.75
C PHE A 57 -13.93 9.34 -7.23
N ASP A 58 -15.02 8.82 -7.77
CA ASP A 58 -16.38 9.07 -7.30
C ASP A 58 -16.53 8.66 -5.82
N ARG A 59 -15.98 7.50 -5.43
CA ARG A 59 -15.93 7.05 -4.03
C ARG A 59 -15.11 7.97 -3.13
N ILE A 60 -14.05 8.58 -3.66
CA ILE A 60 -13.28 9.58 -2.91
C ILE A 60 -14.08 10.87 -2.75
N LEU A 61 -14.82 11.29 -3.78
CA LEU A 61 -15.67 12.49 -3.75
C LEU A 61 -16.81 12.37 -2.74
N GLU A 62 -17.40 11.19 -2.55
CA GLU A 62 -18.39 10.92 -1.49
C GLU A 62 -17.88 11.36 -0.10
N ASN A 63 -16.57 11.25 0.13
CA ASN A 63 -15.90 11.61 1.38
C ASN A 63 -15.25 12.99 1.37
N GLN A 64 -14.81 13.46 0.19
CA GLN A 64 -14.10 14.72 -0.01
C GLN A 64 -14.61 15.42 -1.27
N PRO A 65 -15.78 16.11 -1.19
CA PRO A 65 -16.44 16.70 -2.38
C PRO A 65 -15.58 17.73 -3.12
N GLU A 66 -14.76 18.48 -2.38
CA GLU A 66 -13.89 19.53 -2.92
C GLU A 66 -12.57 19.00 -3.52
N ARG A 67 -12.44 17.68 -3.67
CA ARG A 67 -11.20 17.07 -4.16
C ARG A 67 -11.02 17.34 -5.65
N ARG A 68 -9.85 17.84 -6.02
CA ARG A 68 -9.50 18.08 -7.43
C ARG A 68 -9.38 16.77 -8.22
N PRO A 69 -9.83 16.74 -9.49
CA PRO A 69 -9.71 15.57 -10.34
C PRO A 69 -8.24 15.20 -10.56
N PRO A 70 -7.89 13.91 -10.41
CA PRO A 70 -6.55 13.42 -10.67
C PRO A 70 -6.30 13.26 -12.19
N ASN A 71 -5.09 12.84 -12.54
CA ASN A 71 -4.83 12.34 -13.89
C ASN A 71 -5.41 10.92 -14.04
N PHE A 72 -6.60 10.83 -14.65
CA PHE A 72 -7.32 9.58 -14.87
C PHE A 72 -6.56 8.59 -15.76
N GLU A 73 -5.76 9.07 -16.72
CA GLU A 73 -4.94 8.21 -17.57
C GLU A 73 -3.85 7.49 -16.77
N LYS A 74 -3.20 8.21 -15.85
CA LYS A 74 -2.21 7.62 -14.92
C LYS A 74 -2.88 6.59 -14.02
N TRP A 75 -4.08 6.89 -13.53
CA TRP A 75 -4.86 5.98 -12.68
C TRP A 75 -5.26 4.72 -13.45
N ALA A 76 -5.81 4.86 -14.65
CA ALA A 76 -6.17 3.76 -15.52
C ALA A 76 -4.96 2.88 -15.86
N ASN A 77 -3.80 3.46 -16.13
CA ASN A 77 -2.58 2.68 -16.34
C ASN A 77 -2.15 1.90 -15.09
N THR A 78 -2.33 2.48 -13.90
CA THR A 78 -2.01 1.79 -12.63
C THR A 78 -2.96 0.63 -12.40
N ILE A 79 -4.26 0.83 -12.65
CA ILE A 79 -5.28 -0.21 -12.55
C ILE A 79 -5.03 -1.33 -13.56
N ARG A 80 -4.63 -0.99 -14.79
CA ARG A 80 -4.18 -1.97 -15.78
C ARG A 80 -3.04 -2.83 -15.23
N LEU A 81 -2.04 -2.23 -14.58
CA LEU A 81 -0.94 -2.99 -13.98
C LEU A 81 -1.43 -3.92 -12.86
N MET A 82 -2.41 -3.50 -12.05
CA MET A 82 -3.02 -4.37 -11.04
C MET A 82 -3.67 -5.61 -11.65
N ILE A 83 -4.29 -5.48 -12.83
CA ILE A 83 -4.96 -6.59 -13.51
C ILE A 83 -3.96 -7.45 -14.29
N GLU A 84 -3.12 -6.84 -15.12
CA GLU A 84 -2.24 -7.57 -16.05
C GLU A 84 -0.98 -8.11 -15.38
N VAL A 85 -0.38 -7.33 -14.47
CA VAL A 85 0.89 -7.67 -13.81
C VAL A 85 0.62 -8.35 -12.48
N ASP A 86 -0.20 -7.74 -11.62
CA ASP A 86 -0.46 -8.29 -10.29
C ASP A 86 -1.53 -9.40 -10.30
N LYS A 87 -2.12 -9.69 -11.48
CA LYS A 87 -3.13 -10.74 -11.71
C LYS A 87 -4.35 -10.62 -10.78
N ARG A 88 -4.72 -9.40 -10.39
CA ARG A 88 -5.88 -9.14 -9.53
C ARG A 88 -7.16 -9.11 -10.35
N ASN A 89 -8.22 -9.69 -9.81
CA ASN A 89 -9.54 -9.63 -10.44
C ASN A 89 -10.11 -8.20 -10.31
N VAL A 90 -10.77 -7.71 -11.36
CA VAL A 90 -11.50 -6.44 -11.38
C VAL A 90 -12.47 -6.34 -10.20
N GLU A 91 -13.20 -7.42 -9.90
CA GLU A 91 -14.15 -7.46 -8.78
C GLU A 91 -13.47 -7.26 -7.42
N GLN A 92 -12.29 -7.86 -7.23
CA GLN A 92 -11.51 -7.69 -6.00
C GLN A 92 -11.02 -6.25 -5.86
N ILE A 93 -10.59 -5.64 -6.97
CA ILE A 93 -10.16 -4.25 -7.00
C ILE A 93 -11.32 -3.33 -6.64
N GLN A 94 -12.49 -3.50 -7.27
CA GLN A 94 -13.68 -2.70 -6.99
C GLN A 94 -14.13 -2.86 -5.55
N TRP A 95 -14.21 -4.09 -5.05
CA TRP A 95 -14.58 -4.34 -3.66
C TRP A 95 -13.64 -3.65 -2.68
N LEU A 96 -12.33 -3.72 -2.93
CA LEU A 96 -11.35 -3.09 -2.06
C LEU A 96 -11.40 -1.56 -2.15
N MET A 97 -11.62 -1.00 -3.34
CA MET A 97 -11.85 0.42 -3.54
C MET A 97 -13.02 0.93 -2.68
N THR A 98 -14.15 0.22 -2.70
CA THR A 98 -15.32 0.56 -1.88
C THR A 98 -15.00 0.46 -0.39
N TRP A 99 -14.41 -0.66 0.05
CA TRP A 99 -14.12 -0.89 1.46
C TRP A 99 -13.15 0.15 2.03
N VAL A 100 -12.09 0.47 1.29
CA VAL A 100 -11.10 1.48 1.70
C VAL A 100 -11.75 2.84 1.89
N GLN A 101 -12.63 3.26 0.99
CA GLN A 101 -13.30 4.56 1.10
C GLN A 101 -14.38 4.60 2.19
N GLN A 102 -14.91 3.45 2.62
CA GLN A 102 -15.82 3.36 3.76
C GLN A 102 -15.10 3.25 5.11
N HIS A 103 -13.80 2.95 5.11
CA HIS A 103 -13.04 2.72 6.32
C HIS A 103 -12.36 4.00 6.82
N ASN A 104 -12.75 4.48 8.00
CA ASN A 104 -12.30 5.75 8.60
C ASN A 104 -10.77 5.99 8.56
N PHE A 105 -9.98 4.95 8.86
CA PHE A 105 -8.51 5.08 8.82
C PHE A 105 -7.92 5.03 7.41
N TRP A 106 -8.52 4.26 6.48
CA TRP A 106 -7.90 4.00 5.19
C TRP A 106 -8.34 4.99 4.12
N MET A 107 -9.53 5.57 4.25
CA MET A 107 -10.04 6.61 3.34
C MET A 107 -9.07 7.79 3.23
N THR A 108 -8.42 8.20 4.34
CA THR A 108 -7.48 9.32 4.37
C THR A 108 -6.10 8.96 3.80
N ASN A 109 -5.73 7.68 3.87
CA ASN A 109 -4.40 7.19 3.49
C ASN A 109 -4.33 6.67 2.05
N VAL A 110 -5.44 6.22 1.49
CA VAL A 110 -5.51 5.60 0.17
C VAL A 110 -6.43 6.43 -0.73
N LEU A 111 -5.83 7.45 -1.34
CA LEU A 111 -6.50 8.42 -2.21
C LEU A 111 -6.05 8.31 -3.67
N SER A 112 -5.41 7.21 -4.04
CA SER A 112 -4.98 6.92 -5.41
C SER A 112 -4.83 5.40 -5.66
N PRO A 113 -5.02 4.93 -6.90
CA PRO A 113 -4.79 3.53 -7.25
C PRO A 113 -3.36 3.06 -7.00
N GLU A 114 -2.38 3.96 -7.05
CA GLU A 114 -0.97 3.68 -6.73
C GLU A 114 -0.83 3.25 -5.26
N LYS A 115 -1.40 4.04 -4.33
CA LYS A 115 -1.43 3.70 -2.91
C LYS A 115 -2.24 2.45 -2.62
N LEU A 116 -3.36 2.26 -3.34
CA LEU A 116 -4.18 1.05 -3.24
C LEU A 116 -3.38 -0.18 -3.67
N ARG A 117 -2.65 -0.09 -4.78
CA ARG A 117 -1.82 -1.19 -5.32
C ARG A 117 -0.73 -1.60 -4.34
N ASP A 118 -0.02 -0.63 -3.77
CA ASP A 118 1.08 -0.83 -2.81
C ASP A 118 0.63 -1.55 -1.54
N LYS A 119 -0.60 -1.28 -1.08
CA LYS A 119 -1.14 -1.78 0.18
C LYS A 119 -2.18 -2.88 0.01
N PHE A 120 -2.38 -3.36 -1.20
CA PHE A 120 -3.55 -4.18 -1.54
C PHE A 120 -3.66 -5.45 -0.70
N ASP A 121 -2.55 -6.17 -0.49
CA ASP A 121 -2.58 -7.45 0.21
C ASP A 121 -2.89 -7.24 1.70
N ASP A 122 -2.27 -6.24 2.33
CA ASP A 122 -2.55 -5.81 3.70
C ASP A 122 -4.03 -5.41 3.87
N LEU A 123 -4.54 -4.61 2.94
CA LEU A 123 -5.92 -4.12 2.95
C LEU A 123 -6.90 -5.27 2.74
N ALA A 124 -6.61 -6.19 1.82
CA ALA A 124 -7.46 -7.35 1.53
C ALA A 124 -7.60 -8.26 2.76
N ILE A 125 -6.51 -8.52 3.49
CA ILE A 125 -6.53 -9.29 4.73
C ILE A 125 -7.39 -8.58 5.78
N LYS A 126 -7.17 -7.28 5.99
CA LYS A 126 -7.92 -6.48 6.97
C LYS A 126 -9.40 -6.44 6.65
N ALA A 127 -9.75 -6.18 5.39
CA ALA A 127 -11.12 -6.14 4.91
C ALA A 127 -11.84 -7.49 5.05
N LYS A 128 -11.15 -8.59 4.76
CA LYS A 128 -11.70 -9.95 4.95
C LYS A 128 -11.96 -10.25 6.43
N LYS A 129 -11.01 -9.91 7.31
CA LYS A 129 -11.13 -10.10 8.75
C LYS A 129 -12.30 -9.29 9.33
N GLU A 130 -12.44 -8.03 8.93
CA GLU A 130 -13.54 -7.18 9.37
C GLU A 130 -14.89 -7.72 8.91
N ARG A 131 -14.99 -8.18 7.66
CA ARG A 131 -16.22 -8.80 7.13
C ARG A 131 -16.60 -10.06 7.91
N GLU A 132 -15.63 -10.90 8.24
CA GLU A 132 -15.85 -12.11 9.04
C GLU A 132 -16.30 -11.78 10.47
N GLN A 133 -15.68 -10.80 11.11
CA GLN A 133 -16.09 -10.33 12.44
C GLN A 133 -17.54 -9.81 12.44
N LYS A 134 -17.90 -8.98 11.45
CA LYS A 134 -19.28 -8.48 11.29
C LYS A 134 -20.27 -9.64 11.07
N ARG A 135 -19.90 -10.64 10.27
CA ARG A 135 -20.75 -11.83 10.05
C ARG A 135 -20.97 -12.62 11.34
N ASN A 136 -19.91 -12.88 12.11
CA ASN A 136 -20.01 -13.65 13.35
C ASN A 136 -20.85 -12.91 14.41
N ALA A 137 -20.69 -11.59 14.53
CA ALA A 137 -21.51 -10.77 15.42
C ALA A 137 -23.00 -10.75 15.03
N ASN A 138 -23.30 -10.73 13.73
CA ASN A 138 -24.68 -10.82 13.26
C ASN A 138 -25.30 -12.19 13.57
N ASN A 139 -24.54 -13.28 13.36
CA ASN A 139 -25.02 -14.63 13.68
C ASN A 139 -25.30 -14.78 15.19
N SER A 140 -24.42 -14.29 16.06
CA SER A 140 -24.65 -14.34 17.51
C SER A 140 -25.86 -13.51 17.93
N LYS A 141 -26.08 -12.34 17.30
CA LYS A 141 -27.26 -11.51 17.58
C LYS A 141 -28.56 -12.21 17.15
N GLN A 142 -28.56 -12.84 15.98
CA GLN A 142 -29.71 -13.61 15.49
C GLN A 142 -30.04 -14.81 16.40
N GLU A 143 -29.02 -15.51 16.88
CA GLU A 143 -29.22 -16.63 17.80
C GLU A 143 -29.78 -16.16 19.16
N ALA A 144 -29.26 -15.06 19.71
CA ALA A 144 -29.78 -14.48 20.95
C ALA A 144 -31.24 -14.05 20.81
N THR A 145 -31.60 -13.36 19.71
CA THR A 145 -32.99 -12.96 19.43
C THR A 145 -33.90 -14.19 19.27
N ARG A 146 -33.43 -15.26 18.60
CA ARG A 146 -34.20 -16.49 18.42
C ARG A 146 -34.45 -17.22 19.75
N ARG A 147 -33.47 -17.27 20.66
CA ARG A 147 -33.65 -17.88 21.98
C ARG A 147 -34.69 -17.14 22.82
N LEU A 148 -34.65 -15.80 22.81
CA LEU A 148 -35.57 -14.96 23.56
C LEU A 148 -37.03 -15.10 23.07
N LEU A 149 -37.24 -15.18 21.76
CA LEU A 149 -38.56 -15.42 21.15
C LEU A 149 -39.15 -16.81 21.45
N LEU A 150 -38.30 -17.80 21.77
CA LEU A 150 -38.76 -19.15 22.12
C LEU A 150 -39.17 -19.24 23.60
N GLU A 151 -38.49 -18.52 24.49
CA GLU A 151 -38.87 -18.44 25.92
C GLU A 151 -40.18 -17.67 26.14
N GLU A 152 -40.50 -16.65 25.33
CA GLU A 152 -41.76 -15.89 25.44
C GLU A 152 -43.00 -16.65 24.90
N GLY A 153 -42.82 -17.82 24.27
CA GLY A 153 -43.89 -18.60 23.64
C GLY A 153 -44.43 -19.79 24.45
N GLU A 154 -43.89 -20.07 25.65
CA GLU A 154 -44.26 -21.25 26.46
C GLU A 154 -45.31 -20.98 27.57
N ASP A 155 -45.78 -19.74 27.74
CA ASP A 155 -46.77 -19.35 28.78
C ASP A 155 -48.20 -19.13 28.23
N ILE A 156 -48.78 -20.10 27.51
CA ILE A 156 -50.22 -20.12 27.15
C ILE A 156 -50.86 -21.50 27.29
#